data_AF-A0AAN7DEL1-F1
#
_entry.id   AF-A0AAN7DEL1-F1
#
_cell.length_a   1.000
_cell.length_b   1.000
_cell.length_c   1.000
_cell.angle_alpha   90.00
_cell.angle_beta   90.00
_cell.angle_gamma   90.00
#
_symmetry.space_group_name_H-M   'P 1'
#
loop_
_entity.id
_entity.type
_entity.pdbx_description
1 polymer ?
#
loop_
_entity_poly.entity_id
_entity_poly.type
_entity_poly.pdbx_seq_one_letter_code
_entity_poly.pdbx_strand_id
1 'polypeptide(L)'
;MISCPIQDITVQPYFKQQNGTWYPIQLKLSDGRMLEIQHQYADFIQFSRLIRQQFNLSRAELPKIKKQHNFLKKRGAQKYHQRQCELQDFCRLLLLLPPVVTCSPVCLSFFSATPEIGSVSNSLKRAFSLKPSGKKQQQQQHLDLVEMEHAFSRSLVMSIGQHEHQLQQCTSRPNIQSINKSNRCSTTSTTSTASSSILFSSSLSSTEEDDTIKLKIIYDAQNIIIIRVARSVSLDQLRSQVTQKFALINIMLPDQLVLRTVDCARYSSGSGSSIVCSAPADSDLNAEVLIANEQDLSRAMLLKWNTLQKVTLRCVV
;
A
#
# COMPACT_ATOMS: atom_id res chain seq x y z
N MET A 1 7.81 -17.24 -30.20
CA MET A 1 7.09 -17.10 -28.91
C MET A 1 8.09 -16.54 -27.91
N ILE A 2 7.77 -15.45 -27.20
CA ILE A 2 8.69 -14.86 -26.22
C ILE A 2 8.56 -15.66 -24.93
N SER A 3 9.56 -16.48 -24.60
CA SER A 3 9.61 -17.23 -23.34
C SER A 3 10.09 -16.32 -22.21
N CYS A 4 9.44 -16.41 -21.04
CA CYS A 4 9.90 -15.70 -19.85
C CYS A 4 11.28 -16.22 -19.43
N PRO A 5 12.27 -15.32 -19.24
CA PRO A 5 13.63 -15.72 -18.87
C PRO A 5 13.70 -16.27 -17.43
N ILE A 6 12.75 -15.91 -16.57
CA ILE A 6 12.60 -16.42 -15.20
C ILE A 6 11.61 -17.59 -15.23
N GLN A 7 12.06 -18.78 -14.84
CA GLN A 7 11.28 -20.01 -14.81
C GLN A 7 10.63 -20.24 -13.44
N ASP A 8 11.35 -19.95 -12.35
CA ASP A 8 10.84 -20.14 -10.99
C ASP A 8 11.41 -19.08 -10.03
N ILE A 9 10.66 -18.80 -8.96
CA ILE A 9 11.01 -17.83 -7.92
C ILE A 9 10.74 -18.43 -6.54
N THR A 10 11.79 -18.53 -5.71
CA THR A 10 11.71 -19.00 -4.33
C THR A 10 12.16 -17.91 -3.36
N VAL A 11 11.34 -17.61 -2.36
CA VAL A 11 11.59 -16.63 -1.30
C VAL A 11 12.15 -17.35 -0.08
N GLN A 12 13.43 -17.12 0.19
CA GLN A 12 14.18 -17.73 1.27
C GLN A 12 13.82 -17.10 2.64
N PRO A 13 14.15 -17.77 3.76
CA PRO A 13 13.97 -17.22 5.09
C PRO A 13 14.60 -15.83 5.24
N TYR A 14 13.87 -14.94 5.92
CA TYR A 14 14.31 -13.57 6.12
C TYR A 14 15.54 -13.51 7.04
N PHE A 15 16.33 -12.46 6.87
CA PHE A 15 17.36 -12.08 7.83
C PHE A 15 17.22 -10.60 8.19
N LYS A 16 17.75 -10.21 9.35
CA LYS A 16 17.75 -8.83 9.81
C LYS A 16 19.13 -8.24 9.64
N GLN A 17 19.19 -7.04 9.09
CA GLN A 17 20.37 -6.17 9.09
C GLN A 17 20.03 -4.87 9.83
N GLN A 18 21.06 -4.05 10.08
CA GLN A 18 20.89 -2.76 10.75
C GLN A 18 19.82 -1.87 10.08
N ASN A 19 19.70 -1.97 8.75
CA ASN A 19 18.80 -1.14 7.95
C ASN A 19 17.44 -1.79 7.62
N GLY A 20 17.10 -2.93 8.24
CA GLY A 20 15.78 -3.53 8.08
C GLY A 20 15.76 -5.05 7.95
N THR A 21 14.62 -5.56 7.48
CA THR A 21 14.42 -7.00 7.23
C THR A 21 14.44 -7.27 5.74
N TRP A 22 15.34 -8.15 5.33
CA TRP A 22 15.57 -8.53 3.95
C TRP A 22 15.05 -9.93 3.69
N TYR A 23 14.58 -10.14 2.46
CA TYR A 23 14.08 -11.42 1.97
C TYR A 23 14.96 -11.81 0.78
N PRO A 24 15.86 -12.79 0.95
CA PRO A 24 16.59 -13.35 -0.18
C PRO A 24 15.63 -14.06 -1.12
N ILE A 25 15.86 -13.91 -2.42
CA ILE A 25 15.03 -14.44 -3.48
C ILE A 25 15.94 -15.18 -4.44
N GLN A 26 15.67 -16.47 -4.61
CA GLN A 26 16.34 -17.32 -5.58
C GLN A 26 15.48 -17.44 -6.83
N LEU A 27 16.10 -17.17 -7.96
CA LEU A 27 15.50 -17.15 -9.29
C LEU A 27 16.12 -18.28 -10.09
N LYS A 28 15.29 -19.17 -10.62
CA LYS A 28 15.73 -20.15 -11.62
C LYS A 28 15.49 -19.58 -13.00
N LEU A 29 16.54 -19.37 -13.77
CA LEU A 29 16.46 -18.88 -15.14
C LEU A 29 16.16 -20.04 -16.11
N SER A 30 15.63 -19.68 -17.28
CA SER A 30 15.32 -20.62 -18.36
C SER A 30 16.52 -21.42 -18.89
N ASP A 31 17.74 -20.89 -18.73
CA ASP A 31 19.00 -21.56 -19.07
C ASP A 31 19.52 -22.49 -17.95
N GLY A 32 18.74 -22.66 -16.88
CA GLY A 32 19.09 -23.49 -15.72
C GLY A 32 19.99 -22.79 -14.71
N ARG A 33 20.45 -21.55 -14.95
CA ARG A 33 21.23 -20.80 -13.97
C ARG A 33 20.35 -20.37 -12.80
N MET A 34 20.95 -20.35 -11.62
CA MET A 34 20.34 -19.82 -10.40
C MET A 34 20.91 -18.42 -10.14
N LEU A 35 20.03 -17.48 -9.84
CA LEU A 35 20.40 -16.12 -9.43
C LEU A 35 19.81 -15.84 -8.05
N GLU A 36 20.60 -15.24 -7.17
CA GLU A 36 20.12 -14.76 -5.88
C GLU A 36 20.12 -13.24 -5.83
N ILE A 37 19.00 -12.67 -5.41
CA ILE A 37 18.84 -11.24 -5.15
C ILE A 37 18.21 -11.04 -3.78
N GLN A 38 18.18 -9.79 -3.31
CA GLN A 38 17.62 -9.47 -2.00
C GLN A 38 16.76 -8.22 -2.10
N HIS A 39 15.56 -8.30 -1.54
CA HIS A 39 14.65 -7.16 -1.45
C HIS A 39 14.07 -7.02 -0.05
N GLN A 40 13.71 -5.79 0.28
CA GLN A 40 12.87 -5.52 1.44
C GLN A 40 11.41 -5.77 1.08
N TYR A 41 10.58 -6.04 2.08
CA TYR A 41 9.14 -6.17 1.89
C TYR A 41 8.49 -4.89 1.31
N ALA A 42 9.07 -3.72 1.57
CA ALA A 42 8.59 -2.46 1.01
C ALA A 42 8.76 -2.38 -0.51
N ASP A 43 9.86 -2.94 -1.04
CA ASP A 43 10.17 -2.94 -2.47
C ASP A 43 9.11 -3.71 -3.24
N PHE A 44 8.69 -4.87 -2.72
CA PHE A 44 7.59 -5.64 -3.28
C PHE A 44 6.25 -4.89 -3.28
N ILE A 45 5.97 -4.10 -2.23
CA ILE A 45 4.76 -3.26 -2.20
C ILE A 45 4.81 -2.23 -3.34
N GLN A 46 5.95 -1.56 -3.52
CA GLN A 46 6.12 -0.56 -4.57
C GLN A 46 6.02 -1.21 -5.96
N PHE A 47 6.74 -2.30 -6.18
CA PHE A 47 6.71 -3.08 -7.41
C PHE A 47 5.29 -3.56 -7.75
N SER A 48 4.56 -4.12 -6.77
CA SER A 48 3.18 -4.58 -6.96
C SER A 48 2.22 -3.45 -7.37
N ARG A 49 2.47 -2.22 -6.92
CA ARG A 49 1.67 -1.04 -7.34
C ARG A 49 2.03 -0.63 -8.75
N LEU A 50 3.33 -0.57 -9.05
CA LEU A 50 3.84 -0.17 -10.34
C LEU A 50 3.34 -1.11 -11.45
N ILE A 51 3.44 -2.42 -11.24
CA ILE A 51 3.02 -3.40 -12.25
C ILE A 51 1.51 -3.38 -12.48
N ARG A 52 0.69 -3.19 -11.42
CA ARG A 52 -0.76 -3.03 -11.57
C ARG A 52 -1.12 -1.79 -12.37
N GLN A 53 -0.46 -0.67 -12.09
CA GLN A 53 -0.72 0.58 -12.77
C GLN A 53 -0.33 0.49 -14.26
N GLN A 54 0.81 -0.12 -14.56
CA GLN A 54 1.31 -0.21 -15.93
C GLN A 54 0.48 -1.14 -16.81
N PHE A 55 -0.01 -2.25 -16.26
CA PHE A 55 -0.74 -3.28 -17.00
C PHE A 55 -2.24 -3.31 -16.72
N ASN A 56 -2.76 -2.33 -15.97
CA ASN A 56 -4.16 -2.25 -15.54
C ASN A 56 -4.69 -3.54 -14.88
N LEU A 57 -3.83 -4.23 -14.12
CA LEU A 57 -4.17 -5.52 -13.53
C LEU A 57 -5.23 -5.38 -12.44
N SER A 58 -6.23 -6.25 -12.50
CA SER A 58 -7.29 -6.29 -11.50
C SER A 58 -6.76 -6.77 -10.15
N ARG A 59 -7.54 -6.55 -9.08
CA ARG A 59 -7.21 -7.07 -7.75
C ARG A 59 -7.27 -8.61 -7.66
N ALA A 60 -7.95 -9.26 -8.61
CA ALA A 60 -8.08 -10.71 -8.64
C ALA A 60 -6.85 -11.41 -9.25
N GLU A 61 -6.15 -10.76 -10.17
CA GLU A 61 -5.05 -11.37 -10.94
C GLU A 61 -3.74 -11.46 -10.16
N LEU A 62 -3.51 -10.52 -9.26
CA LEU A 62 -2.31 -10.49 -8.43
C LEU A 62 -2.74 -10.28 -6.97
N PRO A 63 -2.14 -10.96 -5.97
CA PRO A 63 -2.46 -10.73 -4.58
C PRO A 63 -2.09 -9.32 -4.14
N LYS A 64 -2.91 -8.74 -3.27
CA LYS A 64 -2.57 -7.49 -2.62
C LYS A 64 -1.63 -7.77 -1.46
N ILE A 65 -0.38 -7.33 -1.59
CA ILE A 65 0.58 -7.32 -0.49
C ILE A 65 0.07 -6.37 0.60
N LYS A 66 -0.13 -6.91 1.79
CA LYS A 66 -0.72 -6.20 2.93
C LYS A 66 0.20 -5.06 3.36
N LYS A 67 -0.38 -3.86 3.53
CA LYS A 67 0.36 -2.71 4.07
C LYS A 67 0.88 -3.04 5.47
N GLN A 68 2.08 -2.53 5.79
CA GLN A 68 2.80 -2.83 7.03
C GLN A 68 1.98 -2.59 8.30
N HIS A 69 1.06 -1.62 8.29
CA HIS A 69 0.23 -1.24 9.44
C HIS A 69 -0.67 -2.38 9.95
N ASN A 70 -1.07 -3.32 9.10
CA ASN A 70 -1.97 -4.42 9.52
C ASN A 70 -1.26 -5.47 10.40
N PHE A 71 0.07 -5.45 10.44
CA PHE A 71 0.86 -6.41 11.21
C PHE A 71 1.22 -5.92 12.61
N LEU A 72 0.78 -4.72 13.02
CA LEU A 72 1.07 -4.17 14.35
C LEU A 72 0.54 -5.07 15.48
N LYS A 73 -0.48 -5.90 15.21
CA LYS A 73 -1.05 -6.83 16.19
C LYS A 73 -0.26 -8.14 16.35
N LYS A 74 0.60 -8.49 15.38
CA LYS A 74 1.41 -9.71 15.43
C LYS A 74 2.85 -9.36 15.81
N ARG A 75 3.26 -9.67 17.03
CA ARG A 75 4.62 -9.41 17.51
C ARG A 75 5.58 -10.52 17.08
N GLY A 76 6.84 -10.16 16.84
CA GLY A 76 7.96 -11.10 16.72
C GLY A 76 8.10 -11.83 15.36
N ALA A 77 8.68 -13.02 15.41
CA ALA A 77 9.07 -13.85 14.24
C ALA A 77 7.89 -14.21 13.34
N GLN A 78 6.70 -14.41 13.91
CA GLN A 78 5.50 -14.80 13.18
C GLN A 78 5.12 -13.79 12.09
N LYS A 79 5.35 -12.49 12.33
CA LYS A 79 5.11 -11.43 11.35
C LYS A 79 5.96 -11.61 10.10
N TYR A 80 7.25 -11.91 10.27
CA TYR A 80 8.19 -12.03 9.17
C TYR A 80 8.00 -13.33 8.40
N HIS A 81 7.69 -14.43 9.10
CA HIS A 81 7.28 -15.67 8.45
C HIS A 81 6.02 -15.49 7.60
N GLN A 82 4.99 -14.80 8.13
CA GLN A 82 3.79 -14.50 7.35
C GLN A 82 4.10 -13.66 6.09
N ARG A 83 5.01 -12.68 6.21
CA ARG A 83 5.46 -11.88 5.07
C ARG A 83 6.18 -12.74 4.04
N GLN A 84 7.04 -13.66 4.47
CA GLN A 84 7.73 -14.58 3.58
C GLN A 84 6.71 -15.42 2.77
N CYS A 85 5.72 -16.02 3.43
CA CYS A 85 4.66 -16.78 2.73
C CYS A 85 3.88 -15.90 1.74
N GLU A 86 3.54 -14.67 2.14
CA GLU A 86 2.84 -13.73 1.27
C GLU A 86 3.67 -13.32 0.05
N LEU A 87 4.98 -13.13 0.21
CA LEU A 87 5.89 -12.86 -0.90
C LEU A 87 6.03 -14.09 -1.82
N GLN A 88 6.12 -15.30 -1.26
CA GLN A 88 6.16 -16.53 -2.04
C GLN A 88 4.90 -16.69 -2.90
N ASP A 89 3.72 -16.49 -2.31
CA ASP A 89 2.44 -16.54 -3.03
C ASP A 89 2.35 -15.46 -4.12
N PHE A 90 2.82 -14.24 -3.81
CA PHE A 90 2.87 -13.15 -4.77
C PHE A 90 3.76 -13.49 -5.97
N CYS A 91 4.99 -13.97 -5.76
CA CYS A 91 5.92 -14.35 -6.82
C CYS A 91 5.39 -15.51 -7.67
N ARG A 92 4.78 -16.52 -7.03
CA ARG A 92 4.16 -17.64 -7.73
C ARG A 92 3.05 -17.16 -8.67
N LEU A 93 2.18 -16.27 -8.21
CA LEU A 93 1.08 -15.73 -9.02
C LEU A 93 1.57 -14.75 -10.09
N LEU A 94 2.65 -14.00 -9.81
CA LEU A 94 3.31 -13.15 -10.80
C LEU A 94 3.77 -13.95 -12.02
N LEU A 95 4.37 -15.13 -11.81
CA LEU A 95 4.82 -16.01 -12.91
C LEU A 95 3.67 -16.61 -13.74
N LEU A 96 2.44 -16.64 -13.20
CA LEU A 96 1.26 -17.09 -13.94
C LEU A 96 0.66 -16.00 -14.82
N LEU A 97 1.12 -14.75 -14.71
CA LEU A 97 0.64 -13.66 -15.56
C LEU A 97 1.13 -13.83 -17.01
N PRO A 98 0.44 -13.19 -17.98
CA PRO A 98 0.84 -13.25 -19.38
C PRO A 98 2.29 -12.79 -19.61
N PRO A 99 3.00 -13.33 -20.62
CA PRO A 99 4.39 -12.97 -20.91
C PRO A 99 4.63 -11.48 -21.13
N VAL A 100 3.63 -10.73 -21.61
CA VAL A 100 3.73 -9.26 -21.75
C VAL A 100 4.00 -8.56 -20.41
N VAL A 101 3.58 -9.18 -19.30
CA VAL A 101 3.81 -8.68 -17.93
C VAL A 101 5.11 -9.25 -17.37
N THR A 102 5.30 -10.57 -17.42
CA THR A 102 6.47 -11.23 -16.78
C THR A 102 7.79 -10.94 -17.48
N CYS A 103 7.76 -10.74 -18.80
CA CYS A 103 8.91 -10.32 -19.60
C CYS A 103 9.03 -8.79 -19.72
N SER A 104 8.18 -8.02 -19.03
CA SER A 104 8.24 -6.56 -19.14
C SER A 104 9.54 -6.01 -18.55
N PRO A 105 10.05 -4.87 -19.07
CA PRO A 105 11.23 -4.23 -18.52
C PRO A 105 11.12 -3.91 -17.02
N VAL A 106 9.91 -3.61 -16.54
CA VAL A 106 9.65 -3.32 -15.12
C VAL A 106 9.74 -4.57 -14.25
N CYS A 107 9.24 -5.72 -14.73
CA CYS A 107 9.38 -6.99 -14.03
C CYS A 107 10.83 -7.46 -14.02
N LEU A 108 11.49 -7.45 -15.17
CA LEU A 108 12.88 -7.89 -15.29
C LEU A 108 13.84 -6.98 -14.54
N SER A 109 13.62 -5.66 -14.56
CA SER A 109 14.47 -4.72 -13.81
C SER A 109 14.42 -4.98 -12.32
N PHE A 110 13.22 -5.20 -11.78
CA PHE A 110 13.02 -5.54 -10.36
C PHE A 110 13.85 -6.77 -9.97
N PHE A 111 13.78 -7.86 -10.74
CA PHE A 111 14.54 -9.09 -10.46
C PHE A 111 16.01 -9.07 -10.91
N SER A 112 16.47 -7.98 -11.55
CA SER A 112 17.86 -7.80 -11.97
C SER A 112 18.64 -6.82 -11.09
N ALA A 113 17.94 -6.05 -10.25
CA ALA A 113 18.53 -5.04 -9.39
C ALA A 113 19.24 -5.71 -8.20
N THR A 114 20.55 -5.94 -8.34
CA THR A 114 21.42 -6.23 -7.21
C THR A 114 21.55 -4.98 -6.34
N PRO A 115 21.14 -4.98 -5.06
CA PRO A 115 21.79 -4.10 -4.11
C PRO A 115 23.25 -4.56 -4.02
N GLU A 116 24.19 -3.64 -4.25
CA GLU A 116 25.62 -3.90 -4.23
C GLU A 116 26.06 -4.53 -2.91
N ILE A 117 26.11 -5.86 -2.88
CA ILE A 117 26.90 -6.61 -1.92
C ILE A 117 28.02 -7.20 -2.77
N GLY A 118 29.20 -6.61 -2.65
CA GLY A 118 30.33 -6.83 -3.53
C GLY A 118 30.64 -8.32 -3.73
N SER A 119 30.45 -8.81 -4.95
CA SER A 119 31.35 -9.74 -5.62
C SER A 119 30.83 -9.99 -7.04
N VAL A 120 31.59 -9.44 -7.99
CA VAL A 120 31.66 -9.70 -9.44
C VAL A 120 30.66 -10.72 -10.00
N SER A 121 29.61 -10.25 -10.69
CA SER A 121 29.11 -10.94 -11.89
C SER A 121 28.37 -10.00 -12.84
N ASN A 122 29.06 -9.55 -13.89
CA ASN A 122 28.52 -8.76 -15.01
C ASN A 122 27.59 -9.56 -15.96
N SER A 123 27.04 -10.69 -15.51
CA SER A 123 26.38 -11.67 -16.38
C SER A 123 24.92 -11.34 -16.71
N LEU A 124 24.22 -10.54 -15.89
CA LEU A 124 22.80 -10.24 -16.09
C LEU A 124 22.53 -9.05 -17.01
N LYS A 125 23.36 -8.00 -16.96
CA LYS A 125 23.30 -6.93 -17.98
C LYS A 125 23.48 -7.50 -19.38
N ARG A 126 24.25 -8.58 -19.54
CA ARG A 126 24.42 -9.29 -20.82
C ARG A 126 23.24 -10.20 -21.18
N ALA A 127 22.53 -10.78 -20.20
CA ALA A 127 21.36 -11.62 -20.42
C ALA A 127 20.09 -10.83 -20.82
N PHE A 128 19.97 -9.59 -20.36
CA PHE A 128 18.79 -8.73 -20.61
C PHE A 128 19.07 -7.54 -21.54
N SER A 129 20.29 -7.38 -22.04
CA SER A 129 20.58 -6.41 -23.08
C SER A 129 19.99 -6.91 -24.41
N LEU A 130 18.75 -6.51 -24.66
CA LEU A 130 18.16 -6.54 -25.99
C LEU A 130 18.98 -5.57 -26.85
N LYS A 131 19.97 -6.09 -27.59
CA LYS A 131 20.74 -5.29 -28.56
C LYS A 131 19.75 -4.64 -29.55
N PRO A 132 19.66 -3.31 -29.63
CA PRO A 132 19.02 -2.68 -30.77
C PRO A 132 19.89 -2.97 -31.99
N SER A 133 19.41 -3.84 -32.88
CA SER A 133 20.01 -4.07 -34.18
C SER A 133 19.79 -2.84 -35.05
N GLY A 134 20.72 -1.89 -34.97
CA GLY A 134 20.79 -0.73 -35.86
C GLY A 134 22.18 -0.62 -36.46
N LYS A 135 22.39 -1.21 -37.64
CA LYS A 135 23.50 -0.86 -38.53
C LYS A 135 23.34 0.59 -38.98
N LYS A 136 24.32 1.44 -38.73
CA LYS A 136 25.14 2.10 -39.77
C LYS A 136 26.18 3.05 -39.16
N GLN A 137 27.36 2.99 -39.76
CA GLN A 137 28.58 3.75 -39.53
C GLN A 137 28.46 5.21 -39.96
N GLN A 138 29.13 6.11 -39.23
CA GLN A 138 30.25 6.99 -39.66
C GLN A 138 30.50 7.99 -38.51
N GLN A 139 31.67 7.93 -37.83
CA GLN A 139 32.91 8.66 -38.14
C GLN A 139 32.78 10.14 -37.71
N GLN A 140 33.63 10.82 -36.92
CA GLN A 140 34.86 10.58 -36.13
C GLN A 140 35.21 11.94 -35.48
N GLN A 141 36.14 11.93 -34.50
CA GLN A 141 36.92 13.03 -33.87
C GLN A 141 36.56 13.25 -32.39
N HIS A 142 37.34 12.66 -31.46
CA HIS A 142 38.65 13.06 -30.93
C HIS A 142 38.53 14.22 -29.91
N LEU A 143 38.71 13.90 -28.62
CA LEU A 143 39.44 14.78 -27.70
C LEU A 143 39.86 13.98 -26.44
N ASP A 144 41.17 13.94 -26.22
CA ASP A 144 41.85 13.58 -24.98
C ASP A 144 41.38 14.44 -23.80
N LEU A 145 41.32 13.85 -22.60
CA LEU A 145 41.82 14.49 -21.37
C LEU A 145 41.91 13.51 -20.19
N VAL A 146 43.16 13.17 -19.83
CA VAL A 146 43.78 13.18 -18.49
C VAL A 146 43.03 12.54 -17.29
N GLU A 147 43.52 11.35 -16.92
CA GLU A 147 44.19 11.03 -15.65
C GLU A 147 43.63 11.64 -14.33
N MET A 148 43.07 10.77 -13.47
CA MET A 148 43.30 10.87 -12.04
C MET A 148 43.04 9.51 -11.35
N GLU A 149 44.12 8.76 -11.16
CA GLU A 149 44.19 7.73 -10.12
C GLU A 149 44.27 8.41 -8.75
N HIS A 150 43.52 7.91 -7.75
CA HIS A 150 44.02 7.86 -6.38
C HIS A 150 43.23 6.84 -5.53
N ALA A 151 43.93 5.75 -5.24
CA ALA A 151 43.96 4.95 -4.02
C ALA A 151 42.82 5.09 -2.99
N PHE A 152 42.15 3.97 -2.70
CA PHE A 152 41.85 3.55 -1.32
C PHE A 152 41.86 2.02 -1.20
N SER A 153 43.04 1.48 -0.91
CA SER A 153 43.20 0.14 -0.34
C SER A 153 42.94 0.21 1.16
N ARG A 154 41.83 -0.36 1.64
CA ARG A 154 41.72 -0.80 3.04
C ARG A 154 41.07 -2.17 3.13
N SER A 155 41.95 -3.14 3.35
CA SER A 155 41.66 -4.49 3.81
C SER A 155 40.97 -4.45 5.18
N LEU A 156 39.86 -5.19 5.32
CA LEU A 156 39.33 -5.60 6.62
C LEU A 156 38.95 -7.08 6.55
N VAL A 157 39.87 -7.89 7.08
CA VAL A 157 39.64 -9.26 7.54
C VAL A 157 38.66 -9.20 8.71
N MET A 158 37.54 -9.91 8.65
CA MET A 158 36.78 -10.31 9.85
C MET A 158 36.14 -11.68 9.67
N SER A 159 36.12 -12.39 10.79
CA SER A 159 36.05 -13.83 10.95
C SER A 159 34.67 -14.45 10.70
N ILE A 160 34.72 -15.70 10.27
CA ILE A 160 33.62 -16.66 10.17
C ILE A 160 33.12 -16.99 11.58
N GLY A 161 31.87 -16.62 11.88
CA GLY A 161 31.11 -17.13 13.02
C GLY A 161 29.99 -18.01 12.48
N GLN A 162 30.14 -19.33 12.63
CA GLN A 162 29.09 -20.30 12.37
C GLN A 162 27.97 -20.12 13.41
N HIS A 163 26.73 -19.96 12.96
CA HIS A 163 25.55 -20.21 13.78
C HIS A 163 24.53 -20.99 12.94
N GLU A 164 24.54 -22.31 13.13
CA GLU A 164 23.46 -23.19 12.73
C GLU A 164 22.21 -22.91 13.59
N HIS A 165 21.07 -22.65 12.95
CA HIS A 165 19.77 -22.85 13.58
C HIS A 165 18.81 -23.53 12.60
N GLN A 166 18.80 -24.85 12.72
CA GLN A 166 17.65 -25.75 12.77
C GLN A 166 16.36 -25.30 12.05
N LEU A 167 16.16 -25.83 10.85
CA LEU A 167 14.87 -25.87 10.15
C LEU A 167 13.96 -26.90 10.80
N GLN A 168 12.86 -26.44 11.41
CA GLN A 168 11.78 -27.32 11.86
C GLN A 168 10.68 -27.35 10.77
N GLN A 169 10.70 -28.43 9.99
CA GLN A 169 9.57 -28.81 9.11
C GLN A 169 8.49 -29.44 9.98
N CYS A 170 7.24 -28.95 9.87
CA CYS A 170 6.09 -29.68 10.39
C CYS A 170 4.97 -29.71 9.35
N THR A 171 4.78 -30.91 8.81
CA THR A 171 3.55 -31.38 8.19
C THR A 171 2.54 -31.76 9.28
N SER A 172 1.33 -31.20 9.27
CA SER A 172 0.14 -31.94 9.73
C SER A 172 -1.16 -31.30 9.25
N ARG A 173 -2.01 -32.19 8.70
CA ARG A 173 -3.38 -32.01 8.23
C ARG A 173 -4.36 -32.16 9.42
N PRO A 174 -5.60 -31.66 9.35
CA PRO A 174 -6.48 -31.55 10.52
C PRO A 174 -7.30 -32.82 10.76
N ASN A 175 -7.55 -33.14 12.03
CA ASN A 175 -8.49 -34.17 12.46
C ASN A 175 -9.82 -33.52 12.86
N ILE A 176 -10.91 -34.07 12.31
CA ILE A 176 -12.29 -33.69 12.54
C ILE A 176 -12.77 -34.40 13.80
N GLN A 177 -13.22 -33.66 14.82
CA GLN A 177 -14.13 -34.21 15.82
C GLN A 177 -15.30 -33.27 16.09
N SER A 178 -16.44 -33.74 15.60
CA SER A 178 -17.81 -33.40 15.96
C SER A 178 -18.03 -33.57 17.47
N ILE A 179 -18.48 -32.51 18.14
CA ILE A 179 -19.22 -32.63 19.40
C ILE A 179 -20.47 -31.74 19.32
N ASN A 180 -21.59 -32.40 19.06
CA ASN A 180 -22.94 -31.95 19.39
C ASN A 180 -23.08 -31.81 20.91
N LYS A 181 -23.40 -30.61 21.41
CA LYS A 181 -24.24 -30.46 22.62
C LYS A 181 -25.18 -29.27 22.48
N SER A 182 -26.46 -29.62 22.53
CA SER A 182 -27.63 -28.77 22.50
C SER A 182 -28.01 -28.27 23.91
N ASN A 183 -28.84 -27.23 23.92
CA ASN A 183 -29.74 -26.75 24.98
C ASN A 183 -29.15 -26.05 26.23
N ARG A 184 -29.39 -24.73 26.34
CA ARG A 184 -30.43 -24.21 27.26
C ARG A 184 -30.59 -22.69 27.13
N CYS A 185 -31.80 -22.27 26.80
CA CYS A 185 -32.34 -20.96 27.16
C CYS A 185 -32.50 -20.87 28.68
N SER A 186 -32.12 -19.73 29.26
CA SER A 186 -32.76 -19.15 30.44
C SER A 186 -32.71 -17.63 30.32
N THR A 187 -33.89 -17.07 30.05
CA THR A 187 -34.31 -15.70 30.38
C THR A 187 -34.25 -15.48 31.89
N THR A 188 -33.67 -14.36 32.35
CA THR A 188 -34.26 -13.45 33.37
C THR A 188 -33.33 -12.27 33.70
N SER A 189 -33.88 -11.07 33.51
CA SER A 189 -33.97 -9.95 34.46
C SER A 189 -32.73 -9.12 34.86
N THR A 190 -32.78 -7.85 34.38
CA THR A 190 -32.63 -6.57 35.11
C THR A 190 -31.55 -6.42 36.18
N THR A 191 -30.64 -5.46 35.95
CA THR A 191 -30.22 -4.46 36.95
C THR A 191 -29.97 -3.11 36.28
N SER A 192 -30.58 -2.08 36.87
CA SER A 192 -30.41 -0.67 36.55
C SER A 192 -29.21 -0.07 37.30
N THR A 193 -28.90 1.19 36.98
CA THR A 193 -28.08 2.19 37.70
C THR A 193 -26.55 2.10 37.61
N ALA A 194 -25.96 3.05 36.87
CA ALA A 194 -25.28 4.20 37.46
C ALA A 194 -24.86 5.20 36.36
N SER A 195 -25.53 6.35 36.32
CA SER A 195 -25.12 7.51 35.55
C SER A 195 -23.83 8.08 36.16
N SER A 196 -22.72 7.98 35.44
CA SER A 196 -21.50 8.72 35.74
C SER A 196 -21.38 9.86 34.74
N SER A 197 -21.78 11.05 35.18
CA SER A 197 -21.50 12.32 34.51
C SER A 197 -20.00 12.59 34.60
N ILE A 198 -19.27 12.23 33.55
CA ILE A 198 -17.87 12.62 33.38
C ILE A 198 -17.86 14.08 32.95
N LEU A 199 -17.61 14.98 33.91
CA LEU A 199 -17.27 16.37 33.63
C LEU A 199 -15.90 16.37 32.95
N PHE A 200 -15.89 16.55 31.62
CA PHE A 200 -14.68 16.81 30.87
C PHE A 200 -14.21 18.24 31.16
N SER A 201 -13.32 18.36 32.15
CA SER A 201 -12.44 19.52 32.30
C SER A 201 -11.48 19.53 31.12
N SER A 202 -11.85 20.24 30.05
CA SER A 202 -10.97 20.45 28.90
C SER A 202 -9.98 21.55 29.26
N SER A 203 -8.77 21.16 29.64
CA SER A 203 -7.62 22.05 29.78
C SER A 203 -7.27 22.64 28.41
N LEU A 204 -7.42 23.96 28.30
CA LEU A 204 -7.08 24.79 27.15
C LEU A 204 -5.56 24.87 27.01
N SER A 205 -4.96 23.93 26.29
CA SER A 205 -3.68 24.18 25.60
C SER A 205 -3.99 24.35 24.13
N SER A 206 -4.36 25.58 23.72
CA SER A 206 -4.66 25.91 22.33
C SER A 206 -3.38 25.94 21.50
N THR A 207 -2.85 24.76 21.20
CA THR A 207 -1.94 24.62 20.06
C THR A 207 -2.79 24.75 18.81
N GLU A 208 -2.34 25.55 17.85
CA GLU A 208 -2.88 25.82 16.50
C GLU A 208 -3.47 24.62 15.70
N GLU A 209 -3.37 23.39 16.20
CA GLU A 209 -4.00 22.20 15.65
C GLU A 209 -5.54 22.18 15.74
N ASP A 210 -6.15 22.95 16.67
CA ASP A 210 -7.60 22.94 16.91
C ASP A 210 -8.44 23.62 15.82
N ASP A 211 -7.81 24.46 14.97
CA ASP A 211 -8.52 25.17 13.90
C ASP A 211 -8.55 24.39 12.57
N THR A 212 -8.24 23.09 12.60
CA THR A 212 -8.28 22.24 11.41
C THR A 212 -9.41 21.21 11.44
N ILE A 213 -9.95 20.90 10.26
CA ILE A 213 -10.97 19.87 10.08
C ILE A 213 -10.48 18.80 9.10
N LYS A 214 -10.77 17.53 9.40
CA LYS A 214 -10.43 16.38 8.54
C LYS A 214 -11.56 16.11 7.54
N LEU A 215 -11.34 16.38 6.27
CA LEU A 215 -12.30 16.09 5.21
C LEU A 215 -12.00 14.72 4.58
N LYS A 216 -12.98 13.82 4.60
CA LYS A 216 -12.98 12.55 3.85
C LYS A 216 -13.73 12.74 2.55
N ILE A 217 -13.03 12.74 1.42
CA ILE A 217 -13.62 12.95 0.11
C ILE A 217 -13.79 11.60 -0.59
N ILE A 218 -15.03 11.18 -0.78
CA ILE A 218 -15.42 9.98 -1.53
C ILE A 218 -15.56 10.38 -3.00
N TYR A 219 -14.76 9.79 -3.88
CA TYR A 219 -14.84 10.06 -5.32
C TYR A 219 -15.25 8.84 -6.15
N ASP A 220 -15.18 7.67 -5.55
CA ASP A 220 -15.68 6.41 -6.09
C ASP A 220 -16.14 5.54 -4.91
N ALA A 221 -17.03 4.58 -5.15
CA ALA A 221 -17.68 3.77 -4.12
C ALA A 221 -16.68 3.05 -3.19
N GLN A 222 -15.44 2.82 -3.64
CA GLN A 222 -14.40 2.15 -2.87
C GLN A 222 -13.18 3.03 -2.55
N ASN A 223 -13.18 4.30 -2.98
CA ASN A 223 -11.99 5.15 -2.87
C ASN A 223 -12.28 6.48 -2.16
N ILE A 224 -11.41 6.79 -1.18
CA ILE A 224 -11.54 7.95 -0.30
C ILE A 224 -10.18 8.65 -0.21
N ILE A 225 -10.16 9.97 -0.33
CA ILE A 225 -9.02 10.83 0.00
C ILE A 225 -9.30 11.50 1.34
N ILE A 226 -8.26 11.66 2.17
CA ILE A 226 -8.38 12.41 3.42
C ILE A 226 -7.46 13.62 3.33
N ILE A 227 -8.03 14.81 3.53
CA ILE A 227 -7.29 16.06 3.62
C ILE A 227 -7.57 16.72 4.97
N ARG A 228 -6.61 17.50 5.47
CA ARG A 228 -6.81 18.39 6.61
C ARG A 228 -6.79 19.81 6.08
N VAL A 229 -7.79 20.59 6.43
CA VAL A 229 -7.89 22.00 6.00
C VAL A 229 -8.19 22.86 7.22
N ALA A 230 -7.76 24.12 7.20
CA ALA A 230 -8.21 25.09 8.19
C ALA A 230 -9.73 25.30 8.10
N ARG A 231 -10.39 25.59 9.21
CA ARG A 231 -11.84 25.90 9.22
C ARG A 231 -12.16 27.21 8.50
N SER A 232 -11.17 28.09 8.40
CA SER A 232 -11.17 29.37 7.68
C SER A 232 -10.77 29.27 6.21
N VAL A 233 -10.67 28.05 5.65
CA VAL A 233 -10.26 27.83 4.24
C VAL A 233 -11.29 28.40 3.26
N SER A 234 -10.82 29.09 2.22
CA SER A 234 -11.69 29.51 1.10
C SER A 234 -12.01 28.35 0.18
N LEU A 235 -13.10 28.45 -0.59
CA LEU A 235 -13.51 27.40 -1.53
C LEU A 235 -12.46 27.14 -2.60
N ASP A 236 -11.79 28.18 -3.11
CA ASP A 236 -10.74 28.03 -4.12
C ASP A 236 -9.50 27.34 -3.55
N GLN A 237 -9.12 27.67 -2.31
CA GLN A 237 -8.01 26.99 -1.63
C GLN A 237 -8.36 25.53 -1.34
N LEU A 238 -9.60 25.25 -0.92
CA LEU A 238 -10.09 23.89 -0.73
C LEU A 238 -10.05 23.12 -2.05
N ARG A 239 -10.59 23.68 -3.15
CA ARG A 239 -10.55 23.07 -4.49
C ARG A 239 -9.12 22.79 -4.93
N SER A 240 -8.21 23.74 -4.79
CA SER A 240 -6.79 23.58 -5.13
C SER A 240 -6.14 22.42 -4.36
N GLN A 241 -6.37 22.34 -3.04
CA GLN A 241 -5.85 21.22 -2.23
C GLN A 241 -6.45 19.87 -2.64
N VAL A 242 -7.73 19.84 -2.99
CA VAL A 242 -8.38 18.63 -3.51
C VAL A 242 -7.72 18.24 -4.83
N THR A 243 -7.68 19.12 -5.82
CA THR A 243 -7.05 18.88 -7.12
C THR A 243 -5.61 18.42 -6.99
N GLN A 244 -4.81 19.05 -6.14
CA GLN A 244 -3.43 18.63 -5.89
C GLN A 244 -3.34 17.20 -5.33
N LYS A 245 -4.25 16.82 -4.42
CA LYS A 245 -4.29 15.45 -3.87
C LYS A 245 -4.71 14.41 -4.89
N PHE A 246 -5.61 14.75 -5.81
CA PHE A 246 -5.98 13.89 -6.93
C PHE A 246 -4.85 13.77 -7.96
N ALA A 247 -4.11 14.84 -8.23
CA ALA A 247 -2.93 14.80 -9.09
C ALA A 247 -1.85 13.84 -8.58
N LEU A 248 -1.62 13.79 -7.25
CA LEU A 248 -0.65 12.85 -6.64
C LEU A 248 -1.01 11.36 -6.84
N ILE A 249 -2.25 11.06 -7.18
CA ILE A 249 -2.72 9.70 -7.50
C ILE A 249 -3.02 9.53 -8.99
N ASN A 250 -2.55 10.46 -9.84
CA ASN A 250 -2.75 10.48 -11.29
C ASN A 250 -4.22 10.46 -11.72
N ILE A 251 -5.09 11.11 -10.94
CA ILE A 251 -6.49 11.33 -11.33
C ILE A 251 -6.64 12.79 -11.73
N MET A 252 -7.03 13.03 -12.99
CA MET A 252 -7.39 14.35 -13.46
C MET A 252 -8.85 14.62 -13.15
N LEU A 253 -9.12 15.62 -12.32
CA LEU A 253 -10.48 16.12 -12.07
C LEU A 253 -10.83 17.17 -13.14
N PRO A 254 -12.11 17.28 -13.54
CA PRO A 254 -12.55 18.39 -14.37
C PRO A 254 -12.42 19.71 -13.62
N ASP A 255 -12.31 20.81 -14.37
CA ASP A 255 -12.18 22.17 -13.82
C ASP A 255 -13.38 22.55 -12.92
N GLN A 256 -14.52 21.92 -13.12
CA GLN A 256 -15.75 22.13 -12.36
C GLN A 256 -15.92 21.08 -11.26
N LEU A 257 -15.04 21.14 -10.25
CA LEU A 257 -15.18 20.30 -9.07
C LEU A 257 -16.36 20.77 -8.20
N VAL A 258 -17.36 19.89 -8.03
CA VAL A 258 -18.50 20.15 -7.15
C VAL A 258 -18.46 19.19 -5.95
N LEU A 259 -18.51 19.77 -4.74
CA LEU A 259 -18.48 19.02 -3.49
C LEU A 259 -19.89 18.92 -2.90
N ARG A 260 -20.30 17.71 -2.53
CA ARG A 260 -21.57 17.45 -1.85
C ARG A 260 -21.33 17.01 -0.42
N THR A 261 -22.09 17.56 0.52
CA THR A 261 -22.04 17.13 1.92
C THR A 261 -22.84 15.86 2.09
N VAL A 262 -22.22 14.81 2.65
CA VAL A 262 -22.96 13.61 3.04
C VAL A 262 -23.38 13.80 4.49
N ASP A 263 -24.68 13.94 4.75
CA ASP A 263 -25.17 14.12 6.12
C ASP A 263 -24.92 12.85 6.94
N CYS A 264 -23.85 12.86 7.73
CA CYS A 264 -23.39 11.69 8.49
C CYS A 264 -24.26 11.39 9.72
N ALA A 265 -25.29 12.20 10.01
CA ALA A 265 -26.22 11.95 11.12
C ALA A 265 -26.87 10.56 11.05
N ARG A 266 -26.98 9.94 9.86
CA ARG A 266 -27.51 8.57 9.70
C ARG A 266 -26.48 7.45 9.87
N TYR A 267 -25.18 7.75 9.90
CA TYR A 267 -24.11 6.75 9.98
C TYR A 267 -23.42 6.70 11.36
N SER A 268 -23.77 7.62 12.25
CA SER A 268 -23.31 7.64 13.63
C SER A 268 -24.25 6.82 14.53
N SER A 269 -24.34 5.52 14.26
CA SER A 269 -24.79 4.55 15.27
C SER A 269 -23.94 3.30 15.16
N GLY A 270 -22.99 3.24 16.10
CA GLY A 270 -22.38 2.08 16.75
C GLY A 270 -22.28 0.75 16.02
N SER A 271 -21.05 0.22 16.07
CA SER A 271 -20.73 -1.20 16.23
C SER A 271 -21.01 -2.10 15.02
N GLY A 272 -20.00 -2.90 14.66
CA GLY A 272 -19.99 -3.68 13.44
C GLY A 272 -21.17 -4.63 13.30
N SER A 273 -22.02 -4.37 12.32
CA SER A 273 -22.83 -5.38 11.66
C SER A 273 -23.12 -4.89 10.25
N SER A 274 -22.86 -5.74 9.25
CA SER A 274 -23.16 -5.46 7.85
C SER A 274 -24.68 -5.45 7.67
N ILE A 275 -25.25 -4.28 7.40
CA ILE A 275 -26.63 -4.17 6.93
C ILE A 275 -26.60 -3.56 5.54
N VAL A 276 -27.17 -4.34 4.61
CA VAL A 276 -27.44 -3.98 3.23
C VAL A 276 -28.38 -2.77 3.20
N CYS A 277 -28.02 -1.75 2.44
CA CYS A 277 -28.82 -0.55 2.26
C CYS A 277 -30.13 -0.88 1.53
N SER A 278 -31.21 -1.12 2.28
CA SER A 278 -32.58 -0.97 1.75
C SER A 278 -32.98 0.50 1.90
N ALA A 279 -33.18 1.15 0.76
CA ALA A 279 -33.66 2.53 0.66
C ALA A 279 -35.08 2.63 1.23
N PRO A 280 -35.35 3.52 2.20
CA PRO A 280 -36.73 3.86 2.54
C PRO A 280 -37.30 4.72 1.41
N ALA A 281 -38.37 4.23 0.79
CA ALA A 281 -39.25 5.05 -0.02
C ALA A 281 -39.98 6.02 0.92
N ASP A 282 -40.14 7.26 0.47
CA ASP A 282 -40.94 8.32 1.07
C ASP A 282 -40.43 8.92 2.40
N SER A 283 -39.54 9.91 2.28
CA SER A 283 -39.53 11.12 3.12
C SER A 283 -38.63 12.21 2.51
N ASP A 284 -39.26 13.32 2.20
CA ASP A 284 -38.91 14.39 1.26
C ASP A 284 -37.83 15.40 1.74
N LEU A 285 -36.80 14.99 2.50
CA LEU A 285 -35.77 15.92 3.01
C LEU A 285 -34.37 15.30 3.10
N ASN A 286 -33.93 14.59 2.06
CA ASN A 286 -32.51 14.33 1.84
C ASN A 286 -31.88 15.55 1.15
N ALA A 287 -31.86 16.69 1.84
CA ALA A 287 -31.20 17.90 1.35
C ALA A 287 -29.68 17.69 1.35
N GLU A 288 -29.20 16.96 0.35
CA GLU A 288 -27.79 16.88 0.00
C GLU A 288 -27.34 18.31 -0.32
N VAL A 289 -26.67 18.95 0.64
CA VAL A 289 -26.22 20.34 0.45
C VAL A 289 -25.07 20.33 -0.55
N LEU A 290 -25.31 20.97 -1.68
CA LEU A 290 -24.31 21.25 -2.71
C LEU A 290 -23.46 22.44 -2.25
N ILE A 291 -22.14 22.28 -2.24
CA ILE A 291 -21.22 23.41 -2.01
C ILE A 291 -20.82 23.95 -3.38
N ALA A 292 -21.61 24.89 -3.91
CA ALA A 292 -21.40 25.47 -5.23
C ALA A 292 -20.54 26.73 -5.17
N ASN A 293 -20.71 27.53 -4.11
CA ASN A 293 -20.06 28.83 -3.92
C ASN A 293 -19.48 28.99 -2.51
N GLU A 294 -18.74 30.10 -2.30
CA GLU A 294 -18.09 30.42 -1.03
C GLU A 294 -19.08 30.48 0.14
N GLN A 295 -20.27 31.06 -0.08
CA GLN A 295 -21.28 31.21 0.97
C GLN A 295 -21.80 29.85 1.46
N ASP A 296 -21.94 28.88 0.57
CA ASP A 296 -22.34 27.51 0.93
C ASP A 296 -21.28 26.84 1.81
N LEU A 297 -20.00 27.02 1.48
CA LEU A 297 -18.89 26.50 2.27
C LEU A 297 -18.83 27.18 3.64
N SER A 298 -18.89 28.52 3.69
CA SER A 298 -18.88 29.26 4.95
C SER A 298 -20.07 28.86 5.83
N ARG A 299 -21.27 28.71 5.24
CA ARG A 299 -22.46 28.25 5.95
C ARG A 299 -22.27 26.83 6.49
N ALA A 300 -21.72 25.91 5.68
CA ALA A 300 -21.44 24.55 6.12
C ALA A 300 -20.40 24.51 7.26
N MET A 301 -19.31 25.28 7.13
CA MET A 301 -18.25 25.40 8.14
C MET A 301 -18.80 25.95 9.46
N LEU A 302 -19.50 27.09 9.42
CA LEU A 302 -19.95 27.79 10.62
C LEU A 302 -21.13 27.09 11.31
N LEU A 303 -22.14 26.64 10.55
CA LEU A 303 -23.36 26.11 11.14
C LEU A 303 -23.30 24.62 11.44
N LYS A 304 -22.65 23.83 10.57
CA LYS A 304 -22.69 22.37 10.66
C LYS A 304 -21.37 21.75 11.10
N TRP A 305 -20.24 22.26 10.61
CA TRP A 305 -18.96 21.56 10.76
C TRP A 305 -18.09 22.12 11.88
N ASN A 306 -18.41 23.28 12.46
CA ASN A 306 -17.59 23.94 13.47
C ASN A 306 -17.29 23.04 14.68
N THR A 307 -18.25 22.21 15.09
CA THR A 307 -18.09 21.26 16.21
C THR A 307 -17.55 19.90 15.78
N LEU A 308 -17.44 19.64 14.48
CA LEU A 308 -17.00 18.36 13.94
C LEU A 308 -15.49 18.37 13.72
N GLN A 309 -14.78 17.37 14.25
CA GLN A 309 -13.36 17.15 13.92
C GLN A 309 -13.17 16.56 12.51
N LYS A 310 -14.25 16.03 11.93
CA LYS A 310 -14.20 15.23 10.70
C LYS A 310 -15.53 15.28 9.96
N VAL A 311 -15.44 15.49 8.65
CA VAL A 311 -16.59 15.56 7.73
C VAL A 311 -16.36 14.64 6.54
N THR A 312 -17.43 14.09 5.99
CA THR A 312 -17.38 13.29 4.76
C THR A 312 -18.06 14.05 3.63
N LEU A 313 -17.34 14.23 2.53
CA LEU A 313 -17.80 14.86 1.31
C LEU A 313 -17.82 13.83 0.18
N ARG A 314 -18.73 14.01 -0.75
CA ARG A 314 -18.75 13.29 -2.02
C ARG A 314 -18.32 14.23 -3.13
N CYS A 315 -17.33 13.82 -3.89
CA CYS A 315 -16.95 14.46 -5.14
C CYS A 315 -17.99 14.07 -6.19
N VAL A 316 -18.59 15.05 -6.84
CA VAL A 316 -19.44 14.84 -8.01
C VAL A 316 -18.68 15.41 -9.19
N VAL A 317 -18.35 14.51 -10.12
CA VAL A 317 -17.68 14.77 -11.39
C VAL A 317 -18.76 14.82 -12.46
#